data_AF-A0A7K4CEW6-F1
#
_entry.id   AF-A0A7K4CEW6-F1
#
_cell.length_a   1.000
_cell.length_b   1.000
_cell.length_c   1.000
_cell.angle_alpha   90.00
_cell.angle_beta   90.00
_cell.angle_gamma   90.00
#
_symmetry.space_group_name_H-M   'P 1'
#
loop_
_entity.id
_entity.type
_entity.pdbx_description
1 polymer ?
#
loop_
_entity_poly.entity_id
_entity_poly.type
_entity_poly.pdbx_seq_one_letter_code
_entity_poly.pdbx_strand_id
1 'polypeptide(L)'
;MRTVTFLPSYRKIVVERGTTVLDAAQRAGLNMNVVCGGQGKCGKCVVYIQSGKTEFDKAKYGRFFSEEELKKGACLACETIVQGDLQVMVPESTLIQEQKILIKGLENEILFRPSTKKYYVELQPPTLSDPSPDLDRLLWGIQKSGGPDAEKMYAPLEKLRDIPSILRHSDWKVTATIGLVPGGYRVLDLQENDTSSRVYGVAVDLGSTTVVVYLWDLVTGIVVGVASNYNKQISCGEDILARVNYARKNGLTRLQALAVESINSAITSACNTAGIDRDDIYEVVVAGNTVMTHMLLGIDPAYMIAEPYVPVVRRALSIASSRINIACNPNGGVFAFPAVSDFIGGDIIADILACGMADRDEISLLVDIGTNFEVVLGNREWMFSCAGAAGPALEGGEVLYGMRANPGAIEKITIDPATLNPHYVTINNVKPRGICGSGL
;
A
#
# COMPACT_ATOMS: atom_id res chain seq x y z
N MET A 1 8.69 17.28 28.54
CA MET A 1 7.96 17.19 27.25
C MET A 1 8.16 18.51 26.51
N ARG A 2 8.28 18.47 25.19
CA ARG A 2 8.54 19.64 24.33
C ARG A 2 7.51 19.70 23.21
N THR A 3 7.01 20.87 22.89
CA THR A 3 6.01 21.07 21.85
C THR A 3 6.68 21.58 20.58
N VAL A 4 6.51 20.85 19.49
CA VAL A 4 6.93 21.27 18.15
C VAL A 4 5.71 21.70 17.36
N THR A 5 5.72 22.93 16.86
CA THR A 5 4.67 23.47 15.98
C THR A 5 5.22 23.61 14.56
N PHE A 6 4.57 22.96 13.60
CA PHE A 6 4.95 23.01 12.20
C PHE A 6 4.12 24.03 11.43
N LEU A 7 4.79 24.93 10.71
CA LEU A 7 4.20 25.96 9.86
C LEU A 7 4.39 25.60 8.37
N PRO A 8 3.46 25.95 7.47
CA PRO A 8 2.25 26.75 7.70
C PRO A 8 1.02 25.92 8.16
N SER A 9 1.15 24.61 8.34
CA SER A 9 0.03 23.71 8.67
C SER A 9 -0.51 23.86 10.11
N TYR A 10 0.21 24.57 10.97
CA TYR A 10 -0.05 24.76 12.41
C TYR A 10 -0.22 23.46 13.21
N ARG A 11 0.30 22.33 12.69
CA ARG A 11 0.25 21.04 13.40
C ARG A 11 1.17 21.08 14.61
N LYS A 12 0.65 20.63 15.75
CA LYS A 12 1.38 20.58 17.03
C LYS A 12 1.56 19.15 17.49
N ILE A 13 2.75 18.84 17.97
CA ILE A 13 3.04 17.55 18.57
C ILE A 13 3.94 17.69 19.80
N VAL A 14 3.73 16.80 20.76
CA VAL A 14 4.55 16.69 21.96
C VAL A 14 5.54 15.54 21.79
N VAL A 15 6.82 15.83 21.97
CA VAL A 15 7.92 14.88 21.81
C VAL A 15 8.82 14.80 23.04
N GLU A 16 9.58 13.71 23.10
CA GLU A 16 10.55 13.44 24.16
C GLU A 16 11.89 14.15 23.89
N ARG A 17 12.82 14.06 24.84
CA ARG A 17 14.18 14.61 24.64
C ARG A 17 14.94 13.71 23.67
N GLY A 18 15.68 14.30 22.74
CA GLY A 18 16.48 13.54 21.78
C GLY A 18 15.74 13.18 20.49
N THR A 19 14.44 13.46 20.40
CA THR A 19 13.67 13.33 19.15
C THR A 19 14.19 14.32 18.11
N THR A 20 14.34 13.86 16.87
CA THR A 20 14.73 14.71 15.74
C THR A 20 13.52 15.51 15.21
N VAL A 21 13.78 16.62 14.53
CA VAL A 21 12.70 17.40 13.89
C VAL A 21 11.98 16.55 12.84
N LEU A 22 12.68 15.66 12.15
CA LEU A 22 12.09 14.71 11.20
C LEU A 22 11.11 13.75 11.87
N ASP A 23 11.49 13.08 12.96
CA ASP A 23 10.59 12.16 13.67
C ASP A 23 9.36 12.91 14.20
N ALA A 24 9.57 14.12 14.75
CA ALA A 24 8.47 14.99 15.16
C ALA A 24 7.53 15.34 13.99
N ALA A 25 8.07 15.64 12.80
CA ALA A 25 7.28 15.98 11.61
C ALA A 25 6.47 14.76 11.11
N GLN A 26 7.10 13.59 11.03
CA GLN A 26 6.45 12.34 10.63
C GLN A 26 5.32 11.98 11.60
N ARG A 27 5.56 12.08 12.91
CA ARG A 27 4.52 11.83 13.93
C ARG A 27 3.40 12.88 13.90
N ALA A 28 3.68 14.10 13.46
CA ALA A 28 2.68 15.13 13.19
C ALA A 28 1.97 14.92 11.84
N GLY A 29 2.25 13.83 11.12
CA GLY A 29 1.66 13.47 9.84
C GLY A 29 2.16 14.33 8.67
N LEU A 30 3.33 14.96 8.79
CA LEU A 30 3.99 15.67 7.71
C LEU A 30 5.02 14.74 7.06
N ASN A 31 4.69 14.25 5.87
CA ASN A 31 5.58 13.38 5.10
C ASN A 31 6.65 14.24 4.41
N MET A 32 7.82 14.30 5.04
CA MET A 32 8.97 14.98 4.48
C MET A 32 9.70 14.13 3.45
N ASN A 33 10.25 14.77 2.43
CA ASN A 33 11.05 14.16 1.38
C ASN A 33 12.45 13.80 1.91
N VAL A 34 12.57 12.61 2.47
CA VAL A 34 13.82 12.06 3.02
C VAL A 34 14.21 10.84 2.20
N VAL A 35 15.24 11.00 1.37
CA VAL A 35 15.69 9.98 0.39
C VAL A 35 16.96 9.25 0.84
N CYS A 36 17.48 9.51 2.06
CA CYS A 36 18.85 9.10 2.45
C CYS A 36 18.99 8.42 3.82
N GLY A 37 17.92 7.95 4.40
CA GLY A 37 17.84 7.26 5.68
C GLY A 37 17.57 8.18 6.86
N GLY A 38 17.40 9.48 6.60
CA GLY A 38 17.68 10.50 7.60
C GLY A 38 19.16 10.56 8.01
N GLN A 39 20.10 10.03 7.21
CA GLN A 39 21.54 9.96 7.55
C GLN A 39 22.32 11.27 7.30
N GLY A 40 21.64 12.38 7.04
CA GLY A 40 22.29 13.67 6.75
C GLY A 40 23.07 13.74 5.44
N LYS A 41 22.76 12.89 4.45
CA LYS A 41 23.54 12.76 3.20
C LYS A 41 22.99 13.52 2.00
N CYS A 42 21.66 13.62 1.82
CA CYS A 42 21.07 14.17 0.58
C CYS A 42 20.72 15.65 0.62
N GLY A 43 20.63 16.26 1.81
CA GLY A 43 20.25 17.67 1.95
C GLY A 43 18.78 18.00 1.66
N LYS A 44 17.89 17.00 1.45
CA LYS A 44 16.52 17.23 0.94
C LYS A 44 15.47 17.52 2.04
N CYS A 45 15.75 17.17 3.29
CA CYS A 45 14.83 17.36 4.43
C CYS A 45 14.95 18.76 5.07
N VAL A 46 15.10 19.80 4.26
CA VAL A 46 15.33 21.17 4.74
C VAL A 46 14.12 21.71 5.49
N VAL A 47 14.38 22.30 6.65
CA VAL A 47 13.41 23.07 7.44
C VAL A 47 14.05 24.33 7.96
N TYR A 48 13.24 25.29 8.39
CA TYR A 48 13.71 26.55 8.96
C TYR A 48 13.18 26.70 10.38
N ILE A 49 14.08 26.77 11.35
CA ILE A 49 13.72 27.01 12.75
C ILE A 49 13.40 28.49 12.92
N GLN A 50 12.11 28.80 13.16
CA GLN A 50 11.63 30.16 13.36
C GLN A 50 11.84 30.62 14.81
N SER A 51 11.66 29.72 15.77
CA SER A 51 11.91 29.99 17.18
C SER A 51 12.17 28.71 17.97
N GLY A 52 12.86 28.87 19.11
CA GLY A 52 13.17 27.79 20.04
C GLY A 52 14.63 27.34 20.03
N LYS A 53 14.95 26.31 20.84
CA LYS A 53 16.31 25.77 20.98
C LYS A 53 16.43 24.40 20.33
N THR A 54 17.39 24.27 19.43
CA THR A 54 17.76 23.02 18.76
C THR A 54 19.24 22.72 18.96
N GLU A 55 19.62 21.49 18.67
CA GLU A 55 21.01 21.07 18.50
C GLU A 55 21.19 20.61 17.05
N PHE A 56 22.09 21.25 16.31
CA PHE A 56 22.37 20.98 14.91
C PHE A 56 23.83 21.30 14.60
N ASP A 57 24.55 20.34 14.04
CA ASP A 57 25.96 20.49 13.67
C ASP A 57 26.10 21.26 12.34
N LYS A 58 26.25 22.58 12.46
CA LYS A 58 26.45 23.47 11.31
C LYS A 58 27.77 23.23 10.59
N ALA A 59 28.82 22.77 11.28
CA ALA A 59 30.12 22.54 10.66
C ALA A 59 30.06 21.32 9.72
N LYS A 60 29.34 20.27 10.13
CA LYS A 60 29.19 19.05 9.36
C LYS A 60 28.19 19.18 8.21
N TYR A 61 27.07 19.85 8.43
CA TYR A 61 25.94 19.87 7.48
C TYR A 61 25.74 21.23 6.78
N GLY A 62 26.52 22.26 7.12
CA GLY A 62 26.42 23.59 6.52
C GLY A 62 26.60 23.60 5.00
N ARG A 63 27.31 22.62 4.42
CA ARG A 63 27.55 22.47 2.98
C ARG A 63 26.30 22.40 2.10
N PHE A 64 25.14 22.07 2.68
CA PHE A 64 23.87 21.97 1.97
C PHE A 64 23.14 23.32 1.85
N PHE A 65 23.63 24.37 2.50
CA PHE A 65 22.94 25.64 2.65
C PHE A 65 23.84 26.81 2.28
N SER A 66 23.24 27.86 1.72
CA SER A 66 23.89 29.16 1.60
C SER A 66 23.99 29.87 2.97
N GLU A 67 24.87 30.86 3.07
CA GLU A 67 24.96 31.69 4.29
C GLU A 67 23.65 32.39 4.63
N GLU A 68 22.88 32.83 3.63
CA GLU A 68 21.58 33.45 3.85
C GLU A 68 20.55 32.47 4.42
N GLU A 69 20.54 31.23 3.95
CA GLU A 69 19.64 30.20 4.46
C GLU A 69 19.97 29.84 5.91
N LEU A 70 21.26 29.69 6.24
CA LEU A 70 21.71 29.45 7.61
C LEU A 70 21.31 30.61 8.55
N LYS A 71 21.36 31.85 8.08
CA LYS A 71 20.87 33.03 8.83
C LYS A 71 19.36 33.00 9.05
N LYS A 72 18.59 32.46 8.09
CA LYS A 72 17.14 32.24 8.21
C LYS A 72 16.77 31.00 9.04
N GLY A 73 17.76 30.32 9.64
CA GLY A 73 17.54 29.16 10.51
C GLY A 73 17.42 27.83 9.77
N ALA A 74 17.94 27.72 8.53
CA ALA A 74 17.93 26.47 7.77
C ALA A 74 18.72 25.37 8.48
N CYS A 75 18.14 24.17 8.53
CA CYS A 75 18.79 22.97 9.00
C CYS A 75 18.18 21.71 8.35
N LEU A 76 18.86 20.58 8.52
CA LEU A 76 18.32 19.28 8.12
C LEU A 76 17.44 18.71 9.22
N ALA A 77 16.17 18.44 8.92
CA ALA A 77 15.22 17.93 9.90
C ALA A 77 15.69 16.59 10.52
N CYS A 78 16.36 15.74 9.75
CA CYS A 78 16.84 14.44 10.22
C CYS A 78 17.99 14.52 11.23
N GLU A 79 18.83 15.55 11.14
CA GLU A 79 20.03 15.73 11.98
C GLU A 79 19.86 16.84 13.02
N THR A 80 18.65 17.41 13.15
CA THR A 80 18.35 18.47 14.12
C THR A 80 17.59 17.87 15.30
N ILE A 81 18.16 17.98 16.50
CA ILE A 81 17.57 17.46 17.75
C ILE A 81 16.75 18.55 18.44
N VAL A 82 15.55 18.18 18.91
CA VAL A 82 14.62 19.07 19.62
C VAL A 82 15.06 19.22 21.09
N GLN A 83 15.52 20.42 21.47
CA GLN A 83 16.00 20.71 22.84
C GLN A 83 15.01 21.55 23.68
N GLY A 84 14.02 22.20 23.05
CA GLY A 84 12.93 22.91 23.73
C GLY A 84 11.67 22.96 22.87
N ASP A 85 10.72 23.83 23.22
CA ASP A 85 9.58 24.13 22.36
C ASP A 85 10.07 24.81 21.07
N LEU A 86 9.55 24.40 19.92
CA LEU A 86 10.00 24.85 18.61
C LEU A 86 8.83 25.33 17.75
N GLN A 87 9.11 26.35 16.94
CA GLN A 87 8.34 26.61 15.72
C GLN A 87 9.23 26.32 14.52
N VAL A 88 8.77 25.41 13.66
CA VAL A 88 9.51 24.92 12.50
C VAL A 88 8.70 25.26 11.26
N MET A 89 9.25 26.07 10.37
CA MET A 89 8.69 26.26 9.03
C MET A 89 9.15 25.12 8.14
N VAL A 90 8.18 24.42 7.55
CA VAL A 90 8.39 23.33 6.61
C VAL A 90 8.03 23.84 5.22
N PRO A 91 9.01 24.04 4.32
CA PRO A 91 8.73 24.41 2.94
C PRO A 91 7.86 23.34 2.26
N GLU A 92 6.86 23.75 1.48
CA GLU A 92 6.06 22.78 0.70
C GLU A 92 6.91 21.91 -0.23
N SER A 93 8.04 22.44 -0.72
CA SER A 93 9.00 21.71 -1.56
C SER A 93 9.69 20.55 -0.84
N THR A 94 9.70 20.53 0.50
CA THR A 94 10.26 19.43 1.29
C THR A 94 9.18 18.48 1.78
N LEU A 95 7.90 18.78 1.56
CA LEU A 95 6.82 17.83 1.70
C LEU A 95 6.69 17.01 0.43
N ILE A 96 6.33 15.75 0.59
CA ILE A 96 6.07 14.91 -0.57
C ILE A 96 4.65 15.20 -1.07
N GLN A 97 4.53 15.63 -2.33
CA GLN A 97 3.24 15.85 -2.99
C GLN A 97 2.72 14.54 -3.60
N GLU A 98 1.39 14.43 -3.71
CA GLU A 98 0.73 13.27 -4.32
C GLU A 98 1.22 13.07 -5.76
N GLN A 99 1.79 11.90 -6.03
CA GLN A 99 2.29 11.55 -7.36
C GLN A 99 1.11 11.32 -8.32
N LYS A 100 1.26 11.78 -9.57
CA LYS A 100 0.42 11.29 -10.67
C LYS A 100 0.78 9.81 -10.89
N ILE A 101 -0.03 8.92 -10.36
CA ILE A 101 0.06 7.49 -10.67
C ILE A 101 -0.24 7.34 -12.17
N LEU A 102 0.51 6.47 -12.85
CA LEU A 102 0.13 6.01 -14.18
C LEU A 102 -1.13 5.14 -14.02
N ILE A 103 -2.32 5.71 -14.26
CA ILE A 103 -3.60 4.98 -14.11
C ILE A 103 -3.87 4.06 -15.33
N LYS A 104 -3.10 4.20 -16.42
CA LYS A 104 -3.22 3.37 -17.63
C LYS A 104 -2.27 2.18 -17.59
N GLY A 105 -2.82 0.99 -17.34
CA GLY A 105 -2.16 -0.30 -17.58
C GLY A 105 -2.51 -0.87 -18.96
N LEU A 106 -1.91 -2.00 -19.30
CA LEU A 106 -2.35 -2.83 -20.43
C LEU A 106 -3.73 -3.42 -20.08
N GLU A 107 -4.75 -3.07 -20.84
CA GLU A 107 -6.08 -3.70 -20.75
C GLU A 107 -6.02 -5.04 -21.47
N ASN A 108 -5.92 -6.13 -20.71
CA ASN A 108 -6.15 -7.47 -21.24
C ASN A 108 -7.60 -7.86 -20.95
N GLU A 109 -8.32 -8.35 -21.96
CA GLU A 109 -9.65 -8.93 -21.76
C GLU A 109 -9.50 -10.25 -20.97
N ILE A 110 -9.81 -10.19 -19.68
CA ILE A 110 -9.89 -11.37 -18.82
C ILE A 110 -11.36 -11.69 -18.59
N LEU A 111 -11.72 -12.97 -18.65
CA LEU A 111 -13.05 -13.41 -18.25
C LEU A 111 -13.24 -13.13 -16.76
N PHE A 112 -14.03 -12.10 -16.45
CA PHE A 112 -14.19 -11.62 -15.08
C PHE A 112 -15.01 -12.60 -14.24
N ARG A 113 -14.31 -13.32 -13.34
CA ARG A 113 -14.89 -14.31 -12.42
C ARG A 113 -14.42 -14.00 -10.99
N PRO A 114 -15.05 -13.02 -10.32
CA PRO A 114 -14.65 -12.64 -8.97
C PRO A 114 -14.83 -13.83 -8.01
N SER A 115 -13.95 -13.92 -7.03
CA SER A 115 -13.98 -14.98 -6.02
C SER A 115 -15.15 -14.78 -5.04
N THR A 116 -15.63 -13.53 -4.93
CA THR A 116 -16.76 -13.13 -4.11
C THR A 116 -17.96 -12.71 -4.96
N LYS A 117 -19.15 -13.23 -4.61
CA LYS A 117 -20.42 -12.93 -5.31
C LYS A 117 -21.58 -12.76 -4.32
N LYS A 118 -22.56 -11.94 -4.69
CA LYS A 118 -23.83 -11.79 -3.96
C LYS A 118 -24.96 -12.55 -4.65
N TYR A 119 -25.82 -13.17 -3.85
CA TYR A 119 -26.99 -13.92 -4.29
C TYR A 119 -28.22 -13.39 -3.55
N TYR A 120 -29.06 -12.64 -4.26
CA TYR A 120 -30.40 -12.31 -3.75
C TYR A 120 -31.31 -13.54 -3.86
N VAL A 121 -31.99 -13.87 -2.77
CA VAL A 121 -32.87 -15.03 -2.67
C VAL A 121 -34.15 -14.68 -1.93
N GLU A 122 -35.26 -15.21 -2.43
CA GLU A 122 -36.56 -15.16 -1.77
C GLU A 122 -36.89 -16.55 -1.25
N LEU A 123 -36.87 -16.70 0.07
CA LEU A 123 -37.06 -17.98 0.75
C LEU A 123 -38.53 -18.11 1.19
N GLN A 124 -38.99 -19.35 1.36
CA GLN A 124 -40.31 -19.61 1.91
C GLN A 124 -40.22 -19.80 3.43
N PRO A 125 -41.06 -19.15 4.25
CA PRO A 125 -41.07 -19.35 5.70
C PRO A 125 -41.29 -20.83 6.06
N PRO A 126 -40.75 -21.30 7.20
CA PRO A 126 -40.95 -22.66 7.66
C PRO A 126 -42.42 -22.90 7.98
N THR A 127 -42.87 -24.12 7.70
CA THR A 127 -44.24 -24.57 7.98
C THR A 127 -44.19 -25.89 8.76
N LEU A 128 -45.33 -26.36 9.26
CA LEU A 128 -45.39 -27.68 9.91
C LEU A 128 -45.00 -28.82 8.95
N SER A 129 -45.23 -28.65 7.64
CA SER A 129 -44.84 -29.61 6.59
C SER A 129 -43.40 -29.46 6.11
N ASP A 130 -42.76 -28.32 6.38
CA ASP A 130 -41.36 -28.05 6.05
C ASP A 130 -40.68 -27.33 7.22
N PRO A 131 -40.22 -28.08 8.24
CA PRO A 131 -39.53 -27.54 9.40
C PRO A 131 -38.01 -27.42 9.17
N SER A 132 -37.55 -27.41 7.92
CA SER A 132 -36.11 -27.38 7.59
C SER A 132 -35.42 -26.18 8.26
N PRO A 133 -34.20 -26.37 8.81
CA PRO A 133 -33.44 -25.32 9.49
C PRO A 133 -33.20 -24.08 8.63
N ASP A 134 -33.08 -22.91 9.29
CA ASP A 134 -32.86 -21.62 8.62
C ASP A 134 -31.57 -21.62 7.76
N LEU A 135 -30.50 -22.26 8.22
CA LEU A 135 -29.25 -22.36 7.44
C LEU A 135 -29.45 -23.18 6.17
N ASP A 136 -30.03 -24.38 6.27
CA ASP A 136 -30.25 -25.26 5.10
C ASP A 136 -31.14 -24.56 4.06
N ARG A 137 -32.21 -23.91 4.53
CA ARG A 137 -33.11 -23.12 3.70
C ARG A 137 -32.38 -22.00 2.95
N LEU A 138 -31.49 -21.27 3.63
CA LEU A 138 -30.66 -20.23 3.02
C LEU A 138 -29.71 -20.83 1.98
N LEU A 139 -28.95 -21.87 2.34
CA LEU A 139 -27.95 -22.47 1.47
C LEU A 139 -28.58 -23.12 0.22
N TRP A 140 -29.72 -23.80 0.35
CA TRP A 140 -30.47 -24.32 -0.79
C TRP A 140 -31.03 -23.22 -1.68
N GLY A 141 -31.49 -22.11 -1.09
CA GLY A 141 -31.92 -20.92 -1.83
C GLY A 141 -30.80 -20.36 -2.70
N ILE A 142 -29.60 -20.24 -2.13
CA ILE A 142 -28.38 -19.77 -2.84
C ILE A 142 -27.97 -20.75 -3.94
N GLN A 143 -27.96 -22.06 -3.66
CA GLN A 143 -27.65 -23.06 -4.67
C GLN A 143 -28.66 -23.01 -5.84
N LYS A 144 -29.96 -22.86 -5.54
CA LYS A 144 -31.03 -22.76 -6.55
C LYS A 144 -30.91 -21.49 -7.40
N SER A 145 -30.35 -20.40 -6.88
CA SER A 145 -30.09 -19.17 -7.64
C SER A 145 -28.80 -19.20 -8.46
N GLY A 146 -28.14 -20.37 -8.55
CA GLY A 146 -26.91 -20.56 -9.33
C GLY A 146 -25.62 -20.37 -8.53
N GLY A 147 -25.73 -20.31 -7.20
CA GLY A 147 -24.58 -20.34 -6.29
C GLY A 147 -23.95 -21.73 -6.14
N PRO A 148 -22.91 -21.85 -5.28
CA PRO A 148 -22.25 -23.12 -5.03
C PRO A 148 -23.17 -24.17 -4.42
N ASP A 149 -22.74 -25.44 -4.46
CA ASP A 149 -23.44 -26.53 -3.75
C ASP A 149 -23.52 -26.23 -2.25
N ALA A 150 -24.70 -26.43 -1.64
CA ALA A 150 -24.95 -26.15 -0.22
C ALA A 150 -23.93 -26.83 0.71
N GLU A 151 -23.55 -28.07 0.40
CA GLU A 151 -22.59 -28.85 1.20
C GLU A 151 -21.15 -28.30 1.16
N LYS A 152 -20.83 -27.45 0.17
CA LYS A 152 -19.50 -26.81 0.03
C LYS A 152 -19.46 -25.42 0.68
N MET A 153 -20.60 -24.93 1.19
CA MET A 153 -20.70 -23.62 1.83
C MET A 153 -20.63 -23.75 3.35
N TYR A 154 -19.66 -23.05 3.93
CA TYR A 154 -19.48 -22.93 5.36
C TYR A 154 -20.01 -21.57 5.86
N ALA A 155 -20.91 -21.59 6.86
CA ALA A 155 -21.35 -20.39 7.56
C ALA A 155 -20.62 -20.28 8.91
N PRO A 156 -19.85 -19.20 9.13
CA PRO A 156 -19.14 -19.03 10.39
C PRO A 156 -20.11 -18.63 11.53
N LEU A 157 -19.70 -18.83 12.78
CA LEU A 157 -20.57 -18.69 13.97
C LEU A 157 -21.24 -17.32 14.06
N GLU A 158 -20.52 -16.25 13.75
CA GLU A 158 -21.05 -14.90 13.72
C GLU A 158 -22.26 -14.78 12.79
N LYS A 159 -22.21 -15.40 11.61
CA LYS A 159 -23.34 -15.39 10.66
C LYS A 159 -24.47 -16.30 11.10
N LEU A 160 -24.16 -17.45 11.71
CA LEU A 160 -25.19 -18.33 12.27
C LEU A 160 -26.06 -17.64 13.33
N ARG A 161 -25.48 -16.69 14.09
CA ARG A 161 -26.21 -15.90 15.08
C ARG A 161 -27.16 -14.88 14.46
N ASP A 162 -26.80 -14.35 13.29
CA ASP A 162 -27.56 -13.29 12.61
C ASP A 162 -28.67 -13.84 11.71
N ILE A 163 -28.49 -15.05 11.15
CA ILE A 163 -29.42 -15.66 10.19
C ILE A 163 -30.88 -15.62 10.66
N PRO A 164 -31.25 -16.10 11.87
CA PRO A 164 -32.66 -16.23 12.22
C PRO A 164 -33.42 -14.91 12.29
N SER A 165 -32.77 -13.85 12.77
CA SER A 165 -33.37 -12.51 12.87
C SER A 165 -33.48 -11.86 11.49
N ILE A 166 -32.41 -11.87 10.70
CA ILE A 166 -32.36 -11.26 9.37
C ILE A 166 -33.41 -11.90 8.45
N LEU A 167 -33.52 -13.23 8.41
CA LEU A 167 -34.52 -13.91 7.57
C LEU A 167 -35.95 -13.50 7.92
N ARG A 168 -36.28 -13.33 9.20
CA ARG A 168 -37.64 -13.00 9.64
C ARG A 168 -37.97 -11.51 9.48
N HIS A 169 -37.02 -10.62 9.76
CA HIS A 169 -37.24 -9.18 9.63
C HIS A 169 -37.40 -8.74 8.18
N SER A 170 -36.72 -9.42 7.26
CA SER A 170 -36.73 -9.11 5.82
C SER A 170 -37.87 -9.78 5.04
N ASP A 171 -38.84 -10.41 5.73
CA ASP A 171 -39.88 -11.22 5.08
C ASP A 171 -39.27 -12.26 4.12
N TRP A 172 -38.19 -12.91 4.57
CA TRP A 172 -37.47 -13.97 3.86
C TRP A 172 -36.82 -13.55 2.54
N LYS A 173 -36.62 -12.24 2.33
CA LYS A 173 -35.93 -11.66 1.17
C LYS A 173 -34.57 -11.14 1.57
N VAL A 174 -33.53 -11.86 1.20
CA VAL A 174 -32.16 -11.56 1.65
C VAL A 174 -31.14 -11.66 0.54
N THR A 175 -30.02 -10.98 0.71
CA THR A 175 -28.85 -11.12 -0.13
C THR A 175 -27.71 -11.74 0.67
N ALA A 176 -27.24 -12.92 0.23
CA ALA A 176 -26.08 -13.58 0.82
C ALA A 176 -24.81 -13.26 0.03
N THR A 177 -23.74 -12.91 0.73
CA THR A 177 -22.41 -12.72 0.14
C THR A 177 -21.57 -13.96 0.35
N ILE A 178 -21.14 -14.60 -0.74
CA ILE A 178 -20.36 -15.84 -0.72
C ILE A 178 -18.98 -15.58 -1.30
N GLY A 179 -17.95 -15.91 -0.53
CA GLY A 179 -16.55 -15.84 -0.97
C GLY A 179 -15.95 -17.23 -1.15
N LEU A 180 -15.14 -17.41 -2.18
CA LEU A 180 -14.29 -18.57 -2.35
C LEU A 180 -13.13 -18.50 -1.36
N VAL A 181 -12.92 -19.58 -0.60
CA VAL A 181 -11.85 -19.69 0.40
C VAL A 181 -11.12 -21.03 0.22
N PRO A 182 -9.92 -21.22 0.79
CA PRO A 182 -9.26 -22.52 0.76
C PRO A 182 -10.19 -23.62 1.30
N GLY A 183 -10.45 -24.63 0.47
CA GLY A 183 -11.30 -25.79 0.83
C GLY A 183 -12.79 -25.66 0.49
N GLY A 184 -13.28 -24.52 -0.02
CA GLY A 184 -14.68 -24.39 -0.42
C GLY A 184 -15.18 -22.94 -0.45
N TYR A 185 -16.40 -22.72 0.03
CA TYR A 185 -17.03 -21.41 0.04
C TYR A 185 -17.41 -21.00 1.45
N ARG A 186 -17.41 -19.70 1.72
CA ARG A 186 -17.80 -19.14 3.01
C ARG A 186 -18.92 -18.11 2.83
N VAL A 187 -19.92 -18.18 3.70
CA VAL A 187 -20.89 -17.08 3.87
C VAL A 187 -20.18 -15.93 4.58
N LEU A 188 -19.83 -14.89 3.83
CA LEU A 188 -19.14 -13.71 4.36
C LEU A 188 -20.14 -12.76 5.01
N ASP A 189 -21.33 -12.62 4.42
CA ASP A 189 -22.32 -11.66 4.89
C ASP A 189 -23.75 -12.03 4.49
N LEU A 190 -24.72 -11.47 5.23
CA LEU A 190 -26.14 -11.62 4.95
C LEU A 190 -26.82 -10.27 5.21
N GLN A 191 -27.51 -9.74 4.20
CA GLN A 191 -28.17 -8.44 4.25
C GLN A 191 -29.66 -8.60 3.92
N GLU A 192 -30.48 -7.73 4.49
CA GLU A 192 -31.91 -7.66 4.17
C GLU A 192 -32.13 -7.10 2.76
N ASN A 193 -33.13 -7.64 2.06
CA ASN A 193 -33.52 -7.26 0.70
C ASN A 193 -32.40 -7.44 -0.35
N ASP A 194 -32.61 -6.89 -1.54
CA ASP A 194 -31.66 -6.98 -2.64
C ASP A 194 -30.54 -5.94 -2.48
N THR A 195 -29.32 -6.44 -2.27
CA THR A 195 -28.09 -5.65 -2.22
C THR A 195 -27.04 -6.16 -3.22
N SER A 196 -27.48 -6.98 -4.18
CA SER A 196 -26.61 -7.73 -5.11
C SER A 196 -25.74 -6.83 -5.99
N SER A 197 -26.14 -5.58 -6.21
CA SER A 197 -25.40 -4.57 -6.96
C SER A 197 -24.22 -3.95 -6.21
N ARG A 198 -24.09 -4.17 -4.89
CA ARG A 198 -23.08 -3.54 -4.03
C ARG A 198 -22.07 -4.57 -3.57
N VAL A 199 -21.12 -4.93 -4.42
CA VAL A 199 -20.06 -5.87 -4.06
C VAL A 199 -18.74 -5.39 -4.64
N TYR A 200 -17.80 -5.03 -3.75
CA TYR A 200 -16.54 -4.44 -4.13
C TYR A 200 -15.36 -5.27 -3.64
N GLY A 201 -14.26 -5.14 -4.37
CA GLY A 201 -12.98 -5.73 -4.05
C GLY A 201 -11.88 -4.68 -4.15
N VAL A 202 -10.77 -4.92 -3.49
CA VAL A 202 -9.60 -4.05 -3.53
C VAL A 202 -8.38 -4.84 -3.95
N ALA A 203 -7.65 -4.35 -4.95
CA ALA A 203 -6.30 -4.80 -5.26
C ALA A 203 -5.30 -3.81 -4.65
N VAL A 204 -4.33 -4.32 -3.90
CA VAL A 204 -3.30 -3.56 -3.20
C VAL A 204 -1.94 -3.95 -3.75
N ASP A 205 -1.20 -2.97 -4.24
CA ASP A 205 0.25 -3.05 -4.42
C ASP A 205 0.92 -2.46 -3.17
N LEU A 206 1.58 -3.33 -2.40
CA LEU A 206 2.30 -3.01 -1.17
C LEU A 206 3.80 -2.88 -1.46
N GLY A 207 4.17 -1.76 -2.07
CA GLY A 207 5.56 -1.37 -2.23
C GLY A 207 6.23 -0.94 -0.92
N SER A 208 7.56 -1.00 -0.90
CA SER A 208 8.37 -0.50 0.23
C SER A 208 8.18 1.01 0.42
N THR A 209 8.09 1.79 -0.66
CA THR A 209 7.96 3.24 -0.62
C THR A 209 6.51 3.71 -0.77
N THR A 210 5.75 3.08 -1.66
CA THR A 210 4.38 3.50 -2.02
C THR A 210 3.42 2.34 -1.83
N VAL A 211 2.19 2.66 -1.42
CA VAL A 211 1.06 1.71 -1.42
C VAL A 211 0.05 2.23 -2.42
N VAL A 212 -0.36 1.38 -3.36
CA VAL A 212 -1.39 1.71 -4.36
C VAL A 212 -2.59 0.81 -4.16
N VAL A 213 -3.79 1.37 -4.24
CA VAL A 213 -5.07 0.70 -4.10
C VAL A 213 -5.91 0.95 -5.33
N TYR A 214 -6.42 -0.13 -5.91
CA TYR A 214 -7.44 -0.12 -6.95
C TYR A 214 -8.73 -0.70 -6.35
N LEU A 215 -9.79 0.09 -6.34
CA LEU A 215 -11.13 -0.31 -5.91
C LEU A 215 -11.90 -0.80 -7.13
N TRP A 216 -12.36 -2.04 -7.08
CA TRP A 216 -13.05 -2.75 -8.14
C TRP A 216 -14.52 -2.96 -7.79
N ASP A 217 -15.39 -2.70 -8.76
CA ASP A 217 -16.76 -3.21 -8.75
C ASP A 217 -16.74 -4.66 -9.23
N LEU A 218 -17.12 -5.59 -8.34
CA LEU A 218 -17.11 -7.03 -8.62
C LEU A 218 -18.37 -7.49 -9.38
N VAL A 219 -19.32 -6.61 -9.68
CA VAL A 219 -20.43 -6.88 -10.59
C VAL A 219 -19.98 -6.63 -12.03
N THR A 220 -19.40 -5.46 -12.27
CA THR A 220 -19.08 -4.98 -13.63
C THR A 220 -17.66 -5.30 -14.06
N GLY A 221 -16.74 -5.54 -13.12
CA GLY A 221 -15.33 -5.78 -13.39
C GLY A 221 -14.55 -4.53 -13.78
N ILE A 222 -15.03 -3.35 -13.40
CA ILE A 222 -14.34 -2.08 -13.68
C ILE A 222 -13.71 -1.51 -12.40
N VAL A 223 -12.60 -0.79 -12.57
CA VAL A 223 -12.00 0.00 -11.50
C VAL A 223 -12.83 1.27 -11.31
N VAL A 224 -13.39 1.44 -10.12
CA VAL A 224 -14.25 2.58 -9.75
C VAL A 224 -13.51 3.62 -8.90
N GLY A 225 -12.33 3.30 -8.39
CA GLY A 225 -11.50 4.24 -7.65
C GLY A 225 -10.05 3.80 -7.59
N VAL A 226 -9.12 4.77 -7.58
CA VAL A 226 -7.69 4.53 -7.41
C VAL A 226 -7.15 5.53 -6.40
N ALA A 227 -6.29 5.07 -5.51
CA ALA A 227 -5.57 5.94 -4.58
C ALA A 227 -4.17 5.40 -4.34
N SER A 228 -3.21 6.28 -4.09
CA SER A 228 -1.90 5.92 -3.57
C SER A 228 -1.56 6.72 -2.35
N ASN A 229 -0.69 6.16 -1.52
CA ASN A 229 -0.11 6.83 -0.36
C ASN A 229 1.33 6.38 -0.17
N TYR A 230 2.10 7.16 0.58
CA TYR A 230 3.38 6.69 1.09
C TYR A 230 3.18 5.57 2.09
N ASN A 231 4.06 4.57 2.00
CA ASN A 231 4.12 3.53 3.00
C ASN A 231 4.68 4.12 4.31
N LYS A 232 3.83 4.17 5.34
CA LYS A 232 4.19 4.74 6.64
C LYS A 232 5.30 3.95 7.35
N GLN A 233 5.61 2.73 6.92
CA GLN A 233 6.75 1.97 7.43
C GLN A 233 8.11 2.64 7.17
N ILE A 234 8.18 3.62 6.26
CA ILE A 234 9.38 4.44 6.03
C ILE A 234 9.89 5.08 7.34
N SER A 235 9.01 5.43 8.28
CA SER A 235 9.42 5.97 9.58
C SER A 235 10.23 4.99 10.45
N CYS A 236 10.16 3.68 10.14
CA CYS A 236 10.86 2.62 10.86
C CYS A 236 12.10 2.10 10.11
N GLY A 237 12.31 2.53 8.88
CA GLY A 237 13.42 2.12 8.02
C GLY A 237 13.13 2.45 6.57
N GLU A 238 14.10 2.98 5.85
CA GLU A 238 13.88 3.41 4.46
C GLU A 238 13.86 2.24 3.48
N ASP A 239 14.72 1.26 3.70
CA ASP A 239 14.75 0.02 2.92
C ASP A 239 14.23 -1.19 3.73
N ILE A 240 14.10 -2.31 3.02
CA ILE A 240 13.60 -3.56 3.56
C ILE A 240 14.50 -4.09 4.69
N LEU A 241 15.83 -4.04 4.52
CA LEU A 241 16.79 -4.55 5.51
C LEU A 241 16.74 -3.75 6.82
N ALA A 242 16.63 -2.43 6.73
CA ALA A 242 16.47 -1.55 7.88
C ALA A 242 15.19 -1.89 8.65
N ARG A 243 14.08 -2.14 7.94
CA ARG A 243 12.81 -2.54 8.56
C ARG A 243 12.89 -3.92 9.19
N VAL A 244 13.56 -4.90 8.59
CA VAL A 244 13.76 -6.22 9.21
C VAL A 244 14.58 -6.08 10.49
N ASN A 245 15.64 -5.27 10.49
CA ASN A 245 16.42 -5.00 11.70
C ASN A 245 15.63 -4.24 12.77
N TYR A 246 14.71 -3.35 12.37
CA TYR A 246 13.76 -2.71 13.28
C TYR A 246 12.79 -3.74 13.89
N ALA A 247 12.26 -4.66 13.07
CA ALA A 247 11.39 -5.75 13.51
C ALA A 247 12.09 -6.63 14.57
N ARG A 248 13.35 -7.00 14.34
CA ARG A 248 14.21 -7.76 15.28
C ARG A 248 14.37 -7.09 16.65
N LYS A 249 14.24 -5.77 16.71
CA LYS A 249 14.29 -4.99 17.96
C LYS A 249 12.89 -4.77 18.55
N ASN A 250 12.02 -5.77 18.45
CA ASN A 250 10.61 -5.74 18.89
C ASN A 250 9.73 -4.72 18.14
N GLY A 251 10.09 -4.38 16.90
CA GLY A 251 9.39 -3.39 16.09
C GLY A 251 8.29 -3.94 15.17
N LEU A 252 8.10 -5.27 15.12
CA LEU A 252 7.22 -5.93 14.15
C LEU A 252 5.77 -5.45 14.23
N THR A 253 5.19 -5.40 15.44
CA THR A 253 3.81 -4.94 15.64
C THR A 253 3.60 -3.51 15.14
N ARG A 254 4.62 -2.64 15.31
CA ARG A 254 4.55 -1.26 14.81
C ARG A 254 4.61 -1.22 13.29
N LEU A 255 5.50 -1.98 12.66
CA LEU A 255 5.60 -2.10 11.21
C LEU A 255 4.30 -2.64 10.59
N GLN A 256 3.71 -3.65 11.22
CA GLN A 256 2.42 -4.23 10.83
C GLN A 256 1.30 -3.18 10.86
N ALA A 257 1.18 -2.46 11.98
CA ALA A 257 0.19 -1.41 12.13
C ALA A 257 0.36 -0.28 11.09
N LEU A 258 1.61 0.11 10.79
CA LEU A 258 1.90 1.15 9.79
C LEU A 258 1.57 0.70 8.36
N ALA A 259 1.80 -0.57 8.01
CA ALA A 259 1.39 -1.12 6.72
C ALA A 259 -0.14 -1.09 6.56
N VAL A 260 -0.86 -1.58 7.57
CA VAL A 260 -2.33 -1.56 7.61
C VAL A 260 -2.87 -0.13 7.55
N GLU A 261 -2.29 0.79 8.30
CA GLU A 261 -2.69 2.19 8.30
C GLU A 261 -2.49 2.82 6.90
N SER A 262 -1.43 2.45 6.19
CA SER A 262 -1.15 2.91 4.83
C SER A 262 -2.21 2.40 3.85
N ILE A 263 -2.51 1.09 3.90
CA ILE A 263 -3.55 0.45 3.07
C ILE A 263 -4.92 1.05 3.37
N ASN A 264 -5.30 1.16 4.64
CA ASN A 264 -6.59 1.70 5.06
C ASN A 264 -6.77 3.17 4.65
N SER A 265 -5.70 3.97 4.69
CA SER A 265 -5.73 5.36 4.22
C SER A 265 -5.99 5.41 2.71
N ALA A 266 -5.36 4.53 1.93
CA ALA A 266 -5.55 4.43 0.49
C ALA A 266 -6.96 3.92 0.13
N ILE A 267 -7.43 2.84 0.78
CA ILE A 267 -8.82 2.35 0.65
C ILE A 267 -9.82 3.46 0.92
N THR A 268 -9.66 4.18 2.04
CA THR A 268 -10.57 5.26 2.42
C THR A 268 -10.60 6.37 1.37
N SER A 269 -9.45 6.72 0.81
CA SER A 269 -9.35 7.77 -0.22
C SER A 269 -10.02 7.33 -1.53
N ALA A 270 -9.80 6.08 -1.95
CA ALA A 270 -10.45 5.50 -3.13
C ALA A 270 -11.98 5.42 -2.96
N CYS A 271 -12.45 4.93 -1.81
CA CYS A 271 -13.87 4.86 -1.46
C CYS A 271 -14.55 6.23 -1.43
N ASN A 272 -13.93 7.22 -0.78
CA ASN A 272 -14.48 8.57 -0.70
C ASN A 272 -14.63 9.21 -2.09
N THR A 273 -13.66 8.98 -2.97
CA THR A 273 -13.70 9.49 -4.36
C THR A 273 -14.80 8.81 -5.16
N ALA A 274 -15.02 7.51 -4.95
CA ALA A 274 -16.02 6.72 -5.65
C ALA A 274 -17.43 6.78 -5.02
N GLY A 275 -17.58 7.32 -3.80
CA GLY A 275 -18.84 7.35 -3.05
C GLY A 275 -19.28 5.96 -2.55
N ILE A 276 -18.33 5.08 -2.21
CA ILE A 276 -18.57 3.69 -1.83
C ILE A 276 -18.33 3.49 -0.32
N ASP A 277 -19.20 2.73 0.34
CA ASP A 277 -18.99 2.31 1.72
C ASP A 277 -17.96 1.16 1.79
N ARG A 278 -17.02 1.24 2.74
CA ARG A 278 -16.00 0.23 2.95
C ARG A 278 -16.59 -1.10 3.45
N ASP A 279 -17.77 -1.06 4.07
CA ASP A 279 -18.46 -2.26 4.54
C ASP A 279 -19.00 -3.12 3.36
N ASP A 280 -19.10 -2.56 2.15
CA ASP A 280 -19.42 -3.29 0.92
C ASP A 280 -18.16 -3.84 0.20
N ILE A 281 -16.96 -3.69 0.80
CA ILE A 281 -15.72 -4.33 0.33
C ILE A 281 -15.58 -5.70 1.01
N TYR A 282 -15.61 -6.77 0.23
CA TYR A 282 -15.59 -8.14 0.74
C TYR A 282 -14.30 -8.91 0.41
N GLU A 283 -13.48 -8.39 -0.49
CA GLU A 283 -12.25 -9.03 -0.92
C GLU A 283 -11.12 -8.00 -1.02
N VAL A 284 -9.97 -8.31 -0.44
CA VAL A 284 -8.76 -7.52 -0.55
C VAL A 284 -7.63 -8.43 -0.99
N VAL A 285 -7.04 -8.13 -2.14
CA VAL A 285 -5.93 -8.86 -2.71
C VAL A 285 -4.67 -8.02 -2.55
N VAL A 286 -3.61 -8.59 -1.98
CA VAL A 286 -2.35 -7.87 -1.72
C VAL A 286 -1.20 -8.54 -2.45
N ALA A 287 -0.55 -7.77 -3.33
CA ALA A 287 0.72 -8.08 -3.96
C ALA A 287 1.82 -7.18 -3.37
N GLY A 288 3.04 -7.68 -3.30
CA GLY A 288 4.19 -7.02 -2.72
C GLY A 288 5.29 -8.02 -2.42
N ASN A 289 6.53 -7.55 -2.31
CA ASN A 289 7.64 -8.45 -2.06
C ASN A 289 7.46 -9.22 -0.74
N THR A 290 8.20 -10.32 -0.61
CA THR A 290 7.99 -11.30 0.47
C THR A 290 8.14 -10.68 1.86
N VAL A 291 9.08 -9.75 2.05
CA VAL A 291 9.27 -9.11 3.36
C VAL A 291 8.10 -8.19 3.70
N MET A 292 7.60 -7.44 2.72
CA MET A 292 6.47 -6.53 2.90
C MET A 292 5.20 -7.28 3.31
N THR A 293 4.91 -8.41 2.66
CA THR A 293 3.76 -9.26 3.00
C THR A 293 3.93 -9.94 4.36
N HIS A 294 5.14 -10.38 4.73
CA HIS A 294 5.42 -10.88 6.09
C HIS A 294 5.13 -9.81 7.15
N MET A 295 5.63 -8.58 6.96
CA MET A 295 5.39 -7.48 7.90
C MET A 295 3.91 -7.10 8.00
N LEU A 296 3.18 -7.05 6.87
CA LEU A 296 1.73 -6.80 6.86
C LEU A 296 0.94 -7.83 7.67
N LEU A 297 1.35 -9.09 7.58
CA LEU A 297 0.71 -10.22 8.24
C LEU A 297 1.21 -10.43 9.69
N GLY A 298 2.18 -9.62 10.14
CA GLY A 298 2.79 -9.77 11.46
C GLY A 298 3.63 -11.05 11.61
N ILE A 299 4.12 -11.60 10.50
CA ILE A 299 5.02 -12.75 10.47
C ILE A 299 6.45 -12.24 10.60
N ASP A 300 7.24 -12.83 11.50
CA ASP A 300 8.61 -12.39 11.77
C ASP A 300 9.53 -12.58 10.55
N PRO A 301 10.09 -11.50 9.96
CA PRO A 301 10.97 -11.59 8.80
C PRO A 301 12.45 -11.74 9.18
N ALA A 302 12.80 -11.87 10.47
CA ALA A 302 14.18 -11.80 10.96
C ALA A 302 15.17 -12.73 10.24
N TYR A 303 14.74 -13.93 9.87
CA TYR A 303 15.58 -14.97 9.26
C TYR A 303 15.67 -14.88 7.73
N MET A 304 14.96 -13.93 7.11
CA MET A 304 15.05 -13.69 5.67
C MET A 304 16.32 -12.92 5.28
N ILE A 305 16.93 -12.22 6.25
CA ILE A 305 18.18 -11.46 6.05
C ILE A 305 19.40 -12.15 6.67
N ALA A 306 19.22 -13.37 7.17
CA ALA A 306 20.27 -14.17 7.79
C ALA A 306 20.41 -15.47 7.00
N GLU A 307 21.64 -15.85 6.67
CA GLU A 307 21.90 -17.10 5.95
C GLU A 307 21.24 -18.29 6.68
N PRO A 308 20.47 -19.15 5.98
CA PRO A 308 20.36 -19.28 4.51
C PRO A 308 19.14 -18.59 3.87
N TYR A 309 18.71 -17.42 4.38
CA TYR A 309 17.71 -16.51 3.79
C TYR A 309 16.33 -17.16 3.61
N VAL A 310 15.72 -17.62 4.70
CA VAL A 310 14.54 -18.48 4.64
C VAL A 310 13.28 -17.73 5.07
N PRO A 311 12.28 -17.54 4.18
CA PRO A 311 10.97 -17.02 4.57
C PRO A 311 10.16 -18.09 5.32
N VAL A 312 9.26 -17.65 6.19
CA VAL A 312 8.34 -18.55 6.92
C VAL A 312 7.38 -19.24 5.95
N VAL A 313 6.91 -18.50 4.95
CA VAL A 313 5.88 -18.98 4.02
C VAL A 313 6.08 -18.37 2.64
N ARG A 314 5.84 -19.19 1.61
CA ARG A 314 5.84 -18.81 0.20
C ARG A 314 4.51 -19.07 -0.50
N ARG A 315 3.59 -19.75 0.20
CA ARG A 315 2.27 -20.10 -0.35
C ARG A 315 1.34 -18.89 -0.20
N ALA A 316 0.36 -18.79 -1.09
CA ALA A 316 -0.70 -17.81 -0.94
C ALA A 316 -1.43 -18.01 0.41
N LEU A 317 -1.84 -16.91 1.02
CA LEU A 317 -2.54 -16.90 2.30
C LEU A 317 -3.88 -16.23 2.15
N SER A 318 -4.92 -16.83 2.75
CA SER A 318 -6.25 -16.26 2.86
C SER A 318 -6.61 -16.12 4.32
N ILE A 319 -6.82 -14.89 4.79
CA ILE A 319 -7.19 -14.59 6.17
C ILE A 319 -8.41 -13.66 6.23
N ALA A 320 -9.07 -13.57 7.38
CA ALA A 320 -10.12 -12.58 7.57
C ALA A 320 -9.50 -11.18 7.75
N SER A 321 -10.08 -10.15 7.14
CA SER A 321 -9.66 -8.74 7.24
C SER A 321 -9.50 -8.25 8.67
N SER A 322 -10.43 -8.66 9.55
CA SER A 322 -10.44 -8.34 10.97
C SER A 322 -9.23 -8.88 11.75
N ARG A 323 -8.51 -9.90 11.26
CA ARG A 323 -7.30 -10.43 11.92
C ARG A 323 -6.12 -9.48 11.86
N ILE A 324 -6.08 -8.61 10.85
CA ILE A 324 -5.01 -7.63 10.65
C ILE A 324 -5.54 -6.19 10.59
N ASN A 325 -6.82 -5.96 10.88
CA ASN A 325 -7.47 -4.66 10.93
C ASN A 325 -7.49 -3.90 9.59
N ILE A 326 -7.64 -4.60 8.46
CA ILE A 326 -7.95 -3.94 7.18
C ILE A 326 -9.38 -3.37 7.27
N ALA A 327 -9.54 -2.10 6.91
CA ALA A 327 -10.78 -1.34 7.03
C ALA A 327 -11.71 -1.64 5.83
N CYS A 328 -12.27 -2.84 5.83
CA CYS A 328 -13.34 -3.30 4.96
C CYS A 328 -14.36 -4.11 5.77
N ASN A 329 -15.29 -4.81 5.11
CA ASN A 329 -16.20 -5.71 5.82
C ASN A 329 -15.41 -6.65 6.76
N PRO A 330 -15.81 -6.80 8.03
CA PRO A 330 -15.02 -7.53 9.04
C PRO A 330 -14.89 -9.04 8.74
N ASN A 331 -15.76 -9.57 7.89
CA ASN A 331 -15.73 -10.95 7.43
C ASN A 331 -15.12 -11.09 6.03
N GLY A 332 -14.73 -9.98 5.40
CA GLY A 332 -14.06 -9.97 4.11
C GLY A 332 -12.74 -10.74 4.14
N GLY A 333 -12.36 -11.29 2.99
CA GLY A 333 -11.11 -12.01 2.81
C GLY A 333 -9.96 -11.05 2.49
N VAL A 334 -8.79 -11.31 3.08
CA VAL A 334 -7.52 -10.77 2.61
C VAL A 334 -6.72 -11.92 2.01
N PHE A 335 -6.46 -11.83 0.71
CA PHE A 335 -5.62 -12.76 -0.03
C PHE A 335 -4.24 -12.13 -0.26
N ALA A 336 -3.22 -12.66 0.39
CA ALA A 336 -1.84 -12.29 0.10
C ALA A 336 -1.29 -13.23 -0.97
N PHE A 337 -0.70 -12.65 -2.01
CA PHE A 337 -0.06 -13.40 -3.09
C PHE A 337 1.01 -14.38 -2.56
N PRO A 338 1.27 -15.48 -3.27
CA PRO A 338 2.42 -16.33 -2.99
C PRO A 338 3.74 -15.56 -3.20
N ALA A 339 4.84 -16.17 -2.81
CA ALA A 339 6.19 -15.67 -3.02
C ALA A 339 7.09 -16.74 -3.64
N VAL A 340 8.12 -16.33 -4.37
CA VAL A 340 9.09 -17.24 -4.99
C VAL A 340 10.27 -17.46 -4.05
N SER A 341 10.81 -16.39 -3.47
CA SER A 341 11.96 -16.40 -2.56
C SER A 341 11.78 -15.39 -1.42
N ASP A 342 12.85 -15.17 -0.65
CA ASP A 342 13.03 -14.12 0.35
C ASP A 342 12.81 -12.67 -0.16
N PHE A 343 13.21 -12.37 -1.40
CA PHE A 343 13.07 -11.02 -1.99
C PHE A 343 12.20 -10.97 -3.24
N ILE A 344 11.91 -12.10 -3.89
CA ILE A 344 10.96 -12.18 -5.01
C ILE A 344 9.59 -12.60 -4.47
N GLY A 345 8.68 -11.63 -4.36
CA GLY A 345 7.36 -11.85 -3.76
C GLY A 345 6.21 -11.80 -4.76
N GLY A 346 5.05 -11.39 -4.23
CA GLY A 346 3.79 -11.40 -4.94
C GLY A 346 3.63 -10.29 -5.98
N ASP A 347 4.37 -9.20 -5.83
CA ASP A 347 4.52 -8.13 -6.81
C ASP A 347 5.03 -8.67 -8.14
N ILE A 348 6.15 -9.38 -8.13
CA ILE A 348 6.74 -9.96 -9.35
C ILE A 348 5.84 -11.03 -9.96
N ILE A 349 5.14 -11.80 -9.13
CA ILE A 349 4.15 -12.77 -9.64
C ILE A 349 2.97 -12.04 -10.30
N ALA A 350 2.50 -10.93 -9.74
CA ALA A 350 1.46 -10.12 -10.35
C ALA A 350 1.91 -9.54 -11.69
N ASP A 351 3.15 -9.10 -11.81
CA ASP A 351 3.74 -8.61 -13.06
C ASP A 351 3.83 -9.68 -14.14
N ILE A 352 4.29 -10.90 -13.78
CA ILE A 352 4.33 -12.06 -14.68
C ILE A 352 2.93 -12.37 -15.22
N LEU A 353 1.90 -12.34 -14.35
CA LEU A 353 0.51 -12.57 -14.74
C LEU A 353 -0.01 -11.43 -15.63
N ALA A 354 0.27 -10.18 -15.27
CA ALA A 354 -0.22 -9.01 -15.99
C ALA A 354 0.33 -8.91 -17.42
N CYS A 355 1.61 -9.24 -17.62
CA CYS A 355 2.23 -9.23 -18.95
C CYS A 355 1.96 -10.51 -19.76
N GLY A 356 1.39 -11.56 -19.15
CA GLY A 356 1.12 -12.85 -19.79
C GLY A 356 2.38 -13.65 -20.14
N MET A 357 3.50 -13.38 -19.48
CA MET A 357 4.77 -14.10 -19.71
C MET A 357 4.65 -15.60 -19.45
N ALA A 358 3.79 -15.98 -18.48
CA ALA A 358 3.51 -17.37 -18.14
C ALA A 358 2.69 -18.14 -19.19
N ASP A 359 2.11 -17.47 -20.19
CA ASP A 359 1.26 -18.10 -21.20
C ASP A 359 1.93 -18.19 -22.58
N ARG A 360 3.15 -17.65 -22.72
CA ARG A 360 3.83 -17.44 -24.01
C ARG A 360 4.99 -18.42 -24.22
N ASP A 361 5.26 -18.74 -25.48
CA ASP A 361 6.45 -19.52 -25.90
C ASP A 361 7.71 -18.66 -25.88
N GLU A 362 7.56 -17.38 -26.20
CA GLU A 362 8.66 -16.47 -26.46
C GLU A 362 9.43 -16.16 -25.17
N ILE A 363 10.76 -16.33 -25.23
CA ILE A 363 11.65 -15.90 -24.16
C ILE A 363 11.55 -14.38 -24.05
N SER A 364 11.10 -13.92 -22.89
CA SER A 364 10.90 -12.52 -22.57
C SER A 364 11.76 -12.14 -21.37
N LEU A 365 12.09 -10.84 -21.28
CA LEU A 365 12.76 -10.25 -20.12
C LEU A 365 11.80 -9.25 -19.48
N LEU A 366 11.35 -9.55 -18.27
CA LEU A 366 10.62 -8.63 -17.42
C LEU A 366 11.61 -7.94 -16.49
N VAL A 367 11.47 -6.63 -16.37
CA VAL A 367 12.31 -5.80 -15.50
C VAL A 367 11.38 -4.90 -14.71
N ASP A 368 11.27 -5.16 -13.41
CA ASP A 368 10.60 -4.29 -12.46
C ASP A 368 11.66 -3.39 -11.79
N ILE A 369 11.44 -2.07 -11.90
CA ILE A 369 12.36 -1.04 -11.45
C ILE A 369 11.66 -0.26 -10.35
N GLY A 370 11.93 -0.64 -9.11
CA GLY A 370 11.51 0.07 -7.92
C GLY A 370 12.70 0.44 -7.03
N THR A 371 12.43 0.46 -5.72
CA THR A 371 13.49 0.57 -4.70
C THR A 371 14.44 -0.62 -4.76
N ASN A 372 13.92 -1.78 -5.15
CA ASN A 372 14.69 -2.93 -5.58
C ASN A 372 14.67 -3.03 -7.12
N PHE A 373 15.61 -3.79 -7.66
CA PHE A 373 15.65 -4.15 -9.07
C PHE A 373 15.37 -5.64 -9.19
N GLU A 374 14.24 -5.98 -9.78
CA GLU A 374 13.81 -7.36 -9.97
C GLU A 374 13.74 -7.67 -11.47
N VAL A 375 14.31 -8.82 -11.84
CA VAL A 375 14.35 -9.27 -13.23
C VAL A 375 13.85 -10.69 -13.32
N VAL A 376 13.00 -10.95 -14.31
CA VAL A 376 12.55 -12.29 -14.68
C VAL A 376 12.88 -12.54 -16.14
N LEU A 377 13.57 -13.65 -16.42
CA LEU A 377 13.88 -14.12 -17.77
C LEU A 377 13.22 -15.48 -17.97
N GLY A 378 12.48 -15.66 -19.05
CA GLY A 378 11.86 -16.95 -19.35
C GLY A 378 10.61 -16.88 -20.21
N ASN A 379 9.81 -17.94 -20.13
CA ASN A 379 8.57 -18.15 -20.87
C ASN A 379 7.64 -19.10 -20.05
N ARG A 380 6.62 -19.69 -20.67
CA ARG A 380 5.70 -20.62 -19.98
C ARG A 380 6.34 -21.91 -19.45
N GLU A 381 7.49 -22.34 -19.98
CA GLU A 381 8.13 -23.61 -19.62
C GLU A 381 9.12 -23.45 -18.47
N TRP A 382 9.83 -22.33 -18.43
CA TRP A 382 10.83 -22.05 -17.41
C TRP A 382 10.95 -20.54 -17.16
N MET A 383 11.28 -20.17 -15.93
CA MET A 383 11.59 -18.79 -15.55
C MET A 383 12.73 -18.76 -14.55
N PHE A 384 13.67 -17.83 -14.73
CA PHE A 384 14.65 -17.45 -13.73
C PHE A 384 14.33 -16.05 -13.22
N SER A 385 14.42 -15.87 -11.92
CA SER A 385 14.24 -14.56 -11.26
C SER A 385 15.48 -14.20 -10.46
N CYS A 386 15.86 -12.93 -10.49
CA CYS A 386 16.85 -12.37 -9.57
C CYS A 386 16.39 -11.01 -9.05
N ALA A 387 16.83 -10.70 -7.82
CA ALA A 387 16.66 -9.40 -7.20
C ALA A 387 18.04 -8.81 -6.89
N GLY A 388 18.17 -7.50 -7.04
CA GLY A 388 19.35 -6.75 -6.66
C GLY A 388 18.97 -5.41 -6.03
N ALA A 389 19.86 -4.84 -5.25
CA ALA A 389 19.70 -3.47 -4.79
C ALA A 389 19.99 -2.50 -5.95
N ALA A 390 18.96 -1.82 -6.46
CA ALA A 390 19.13 -0.75 -7.44
C ALA A 390 19.81 0.47 -6.82
N GLY A 391 19.48 0.76 -5.55
CA GLY A 391 19.80 2.03 -4.88
C GLY A 391 18.92 3.18 -5.38
N PRO A 392 18.81 4.30 -4.64
CA PRO A 392 17.84 5.35 -4.96
C PRO A 392 18.33 6.30 -6.07
N ALA A 393 19.26 5.88 -6.93
CA ALA A 393 19.84 6.74 -7.97
C ALA A 393 18.76 7.25 -8.94
N LEU A 394 17.91 6.36 -9.44
CA LEU A 394 16.77 6.71 -10.30
C LEU A 394 15.60 7.34 -9.50
N GLU A 395 15.59 7.22 -8.18
CA GLU A 395 14.67 7.95 -7.29
C GLU A 395 15.18 9.36 -6.92
N GLY A 396 16.38 9.73 -7.39
CA GLY A 396 17.01 11.04 -7.17
C GLY A 396 17.76 11.17 -5.83
N GLY A 397 18.01 10.07 -5.11
CA GLY A 397 18.65 10.05 -3.79
C GLY A 397 20.16 10.24 -3.78
N GLU A 398 20.85 9.73 -4.82
CA GLU A 398 22.33 9.75 -4.92
C GLU A 398 22.85 10.84 -5.88
N VAL A 399 21.96 11.65 -6.46
CA VAL A 399 22.34 12.73 -7.40
C VAL A 399 22.15 14.09 -6.74
N LEU A 400 23.14 14.98 -6.84
CA LEU A 400 23.14 16.30 -6.17
C LEU A 400 21.85 17.09 -6.43
N TYR A 401 21.47 17.18 -7.71
CA TYR A 401 20.22 17.80 -8.15
C TYR A 401 19.11 16.78 -8.43
N GLY A 402 19.29 15.53 -8.00
CA GLY A 402 18.26 14.50 -8.05
C GLY A 402 17.07 14.87 -7.18
N MET A 403 15.87 14.56 -7.67
CA MET A 403 14.63 14.66 -6.91
C MET A 403 13.60 13.65 -7.43
N ARG A 404 12.60 13.32 -6.62
CA ARG A 404 11.45 12.53 -7.09
C ARG A 404 10.68 13.27 -8.19
N ALA A 405 9.95 12.52 -9.01
CA ALA A 405 9.08 13.04 -10.06
C ALA A 405 7.92 13.85 -9.45
N ASN A 406 8.16 15.16 -9.26
CA ASN A 406 7.26 16.14 -8.68
C ASN A 406 7.27 17.42 -9.53
N PRO A 407 6.33 18.36 -9.35
CA PRO A 407 6.32 19.61 -10.10
C PRO A 407 7.67 20.35 -10.05
N GLY A 408 8.21 20.66 -11.23
CA GLY A 408 9.53 21.27 -11.39
C GLY A 408 10.69 20.29 -11.46
N ALA A 409 10.46 18.98 -11.34
CA ALA A 409 11.47 18.00 -11.73
C ALA A 409 11.60 17.98 -13.26
N ILE A 410 12.83 17.99 -13.76
CA ILE A 410 13.14 17.77 -15.16
C ILE A 410 12.90 16.28 -15.45
N GLU A 411 11.93 15.99 -16.31
CA GLU A 411 11.54 14.61 -16.67
C GLU A 411 12.07 14.17 -18.02
N LYS A 412 12.57 15.11 -18.83
CA LYS A 412 13.16 14.86 -20.14
C LYS A 412 14.23 15.90 -20.43
N ILE A 413 15.38 15.42 -20.92
CA ILE A 413 16.47 16.26 -21.42
C ILE A 413 16.78 15.82 -22.85
N THR A 414 17.09 16.78 -23.72
CA THR A 414 17.58 16.53 -25.07
C THR A 414 18.71 17.51 -25.35
N ILE A 415 19.88 17.01 -25.72
CA ILE A 415 21.06 17.84 -26.00
C ILE A 415 21.25 17.87 -27.51
N ASP A 416 21.28 19.07 -28.08
CA ASP A 416 21.60 19.23 -29.50
C ASP A 416 23.07 18.82 -29.75
N PRO A 417 23.34 17.85 -30.64
CA PRO A 417 24.69 17.28 -30.79
C PRO A 417 25.68 18.23 -31.47
N ALA A 418 25.20 19.26 -32.17
CA ALA A 418 26.06 20.22 -32.88
C ALA A 418 26.43 21.41 -32.01
N THR A 419 25.47 21.94 -31.25
CA THR A 419 25.62 23.14 -30.42
C THR A 419 25.88 22.82 -28.96
N LEU A 420 25.62 21.58 -28.53
CA LEU A 420 25.63 21.12 -27.14
C LEU A 420 24.61 21.85 -26.24
N ASN A 421 23.64 22.53 -26.83
CA ASN A 421 22.60 23.23 -26.09
C ASN A 421 21.57 22.23 -25.52
N PRO A 422 21.28 22.28 -24.20
CA PRO A 422 20.28 21.42 -23.59
C PRO A 422 18.88 22.03 -23.73
N HIS A 423 17.92 21.20 -24.11
CA HIS A 423 16.49 21.42 -23.98
C HIS A 423 15.94 20.50 -22.89
N TYR A 424 15.00 20.99 -22.09
CA TYR A 424 14.40 20.21 -21.01
C TYR A 424 12.91 20.44 -20.90
N VAL A 425 12.20 19.45 -20.35
CA VAL A 425 10.79 19.52 -19.97
C VAL A 425 10.69 19.26 -18.48
N THR A 426 9.89 20.07 -17.79
CA THR A 426 9.61 19.89 -16.36
C THR A 426 8.17 19.41 -16.14
N ILE A 427 7.98 18.58 -15.12
CA ILE A 427 6.65 18.19 -14.67
C ILE A 427 5.86 19.45 -14.30
N ASN A 428 4.65 19.57 -14.86
CA ASN A 428 3.75 20.73 -14.74
C ASN A 428 4.29 22.06 -15.30
N ASN A 429 5.35 22.05 -16.13
CA ASN A 429 5.90 23.25 -16.79
C ASN A 429 6.26 24.41 -15.83
N VAL A 430 6.70 24.09 -14.61
CA VAL A 430 7.18 25.09 -13.64
C VAL A 430 8.71 25.17 -13.64
N LYS A 431 9.29 26.23 -13.04
CA LYS A 431 10.74 26.45 -12.97
C LYS A 431 11.45 25.19 -12.42
N PRO A 432 12.55 24.72 -13.05
CA PRO A 432 13.23 23.50 -12.64
C PRO A 432 13.76 23.60 -11.21
N ARG A 433 13.58 22.52 -10.45
CA ARG A 433 14.01 22.37 -9.05
C ARG A 433 14.99 21.20 -8.85
N GLY A 434 15.11 20.34 -9.86
CA GLY A 434 15.97 19.16 -9.86
C GLY A 434 15.65 18.26 -11.06
N ILE A 435 16.22 17.06 -11.08
CA ILE A 435 16.09 16.05 -12.14
C ILE A 435 15.49 14.79 -11.53
N CYS A 436 14.43 14.24 -12.12
CA CYS A 436 13.88 12.95 -11.70
C CYS A 436 14.42 11.78 -12.51
N GLY A 437 14.07 10.55 -12.12
CA GLY A 437 14.61 9.32 -12.72
C GLY A 437 14.55 9.23 -14.23
N SER A 438 13.50 9.76 -14.87
CA SER A 438 13.38 9.77 -16.33
C SER A 438 14.22 10.85 -17.03
N GLY A 439 14.62 11.90 -16.29
CA GLY A 439 15.47 12.97 -16.78
C GLY A 439 16.96 12.74 -16.52
N LEU A 440 17.31 11.87 -15.57
CA LEU A 440 18.65 11.32 -15.38
C LEU A 440 18.97 10.35 -16.53
#